data_AF-A0A9E3G8G0-F1
#
_entry.id   AF-A0A9E3G8G0-F1
#
_cell.length_a   1.000
_cell.length_b   1.000
_cell.length_c   1.000
_cell.angle_alpha   90.00
_cell.angle_beta   90.00
_cell.angle_gamma   90.00
#
_symmetry.space_group_name_H-M   'P 1'
#
loop_
_entity.id
_entity.type
_entity.pdbx_description
1 polymer ?
#
loop_
_entity_poly.entity_id
_entity_poly.type
_entity_poly.pdbx_seq_one_letter_code
_entity_poly.pdbx_strand_id
1 'polypeptide(L)'
;MSIKHKVGRLDVSTAEASAPVFVIINPAISDAAERAPSVLNRMAARGPQYRVGLVPSATSRKWDFTAEPGSWCTQSVDVSGQHNMQEVLDLVAGQPLPVPIWATQVGEYLCVACDHGVGDSHVVFEICAAVSRGDVDSGFVEPLAPPTTTNPLISALFYLATTTPRLFIEGFLALWKPAWPFFRKIVARLVHRPRQAPSEPAGDEYQDERYVAVWCKSSPEFIQEVRRYRDSKHPDVSAAAILMLSIYRALQEAGVVLDDTLEVVVDLRRFLPPNKSTLANFFSVVRVDIGGRRSMEEFSSALRQTAGSHHTLFVVAAHLVVNRVRSFLARRTGKSGQSSRRSIRSPKTVLTISESKASALAKISWTRSHDIDLAVAGQPADQSHMTIYAYTLPDGSVQLTAAFYPSQTDKSLVLRGLSSALNFEELERRLEPVAEPIQKKIGA
;
A
#
# COMPACT_ATOMS: atom_id res chain seq x y z
N MET A 1 32.08 7.52 -11.73
CA MET A 1 31.91 7.91 -10.32
C MET A 1 30.45 7.67 -9.95
N SER A 2 30.14 6.79 -8.99
CA SER A 2 28.73 6.52 -8.63
C SER A 2 28.13 7.75 -7.93
N ILE A 3 27.01 8.26 -8.44
CA ILE A 3 26.27 9.34 -7.80
C ILE A 3 25.54 8.74 -6.59
N LYS A 4 25.79 9.29 -5.39
CA LYS A 4 25.07 8.89 -4.18
C LYS A 4 23.97 9.90 -3.86
N HIS A 5 22.74 9.44 -3.68
CA HIS A 5 21.61 10.26 -3.26
C HIS A 5 21.18 9.96 -1.82
N LYS A 6 20.81 10.99 -1.06
CA LYS A 6 20.38 10.83 0.32
C LYS A 6 18.85 10.72 0.39
N VAL A 7 18.35 9.58 0.82
CA VAL A 7 16.91 9.31 0.94
C VAL A 7 16.38 9.45 2.38
N GLY A 8 15.05 9.44 2.49
CA GLY A 8 14.33 9.43 3.76
C GLY A 8 14.54 8.13 4.52
N ARG A 9 14.19 8.10 5.80
CA ARG A 9 14.23 6.84 6.58
C ARG A 9 13.07 5.91 6.25
N LEU A 10 11.93 6.46 5.84
CA LEU A 10 10.79 5.67 5.42
C LEU A 10 11.14 4.85 4.17
N ASP A 11 11.84 5.48 3.22
CA ASP A 11 12.39 4.81 2.02
C ASP A 11 13.30 3.63 2.38
N VAL A 12 14.15 3.77 3.40
CA VAL A 12 15.03 2.68 3.85
C VAL A 12 14.25 1.56 4.53
N SER A 13 13.15 1.86 5.23
CA SER A 13 12.32 0.83 5.85
C SER A 13 11.40 0.11 4.87
N THR A 14 11.10 0.71 3.72
CA THR A 14 10.31 0.10 2.65
C THR A 14 11.17 -0.52 1.56
N ALA A 15 12.46 -0.19 1.51
CA ALA A 15 13.44 -0.90 0.69
C ALA A 15 13.60 -2.31 1.25
N GLU A 16 12.94 -3.28 0.62
CA GLU A 16 13.13 -4.69 0.87
C GLU A 16 13.66 -5.33 -0.40
N ALA A 17 14.85 -5.94 -0.33
CA ALA A 17 15.58 -6.48 -1.49
C ALA A 17 14.87 -7.60 -2.27
N SER A 18 13.61 -7.95 -1.93
CA SER A 18 12.90 -9.11 -2.48
C SER A 18 11.38 -8.95 -2.56
N ALA A 19 10.83 -7.75 -2.29
CA ALA A 19 9.38 -7.55 -2.19
C ALA A 19 8.90 -6.40 -3.12
N PRO A 20 8.88 -6.60 -4.44
CA PRO A 20 8.41 -5.58 -5.36
C PRO A 20 6.89 -5.37 -5.23
N VAL A 21 6.45 -4.15 -5.56
CA VAL A 21 5.06 -3.83 -5.87
C VAL A 21 4.90 -3.95 -7.38
N PHE A 22 3.98 -4.79 -7.81
CA PHE A 22 3.56 -4.98 -9.19
C PHE A 22 2.34 -4.12 -9.50
N VAL A 23 2.33 -3.53 -10.69
CA VAL A 23 1.19 -2.86 -11.31
C VAL A 23 1.00 -3.47 -12.68
N ILE A 24 -0.19 -3.99 -12.94
CA ILE A 24 -0.57 -4.60 -14.21
C ILE A 24 -1.67 -3.73 -14.83
N ILE A 25 -1.49 -3.35 -16.09
CA ILE A 25 -2.34 -2.42 -16.84
C ILE A 25 -2.77 -3.09 -18.12
N ASN A 26 -4.07 -3.07 -18.40
CA ASN A 26 -4.64 -3.56 -19.65
C ASN A 26 -5.78 -2.64 -20.13
N PRO A 27 -5.91 -2.34 -21.42
CA PRO A 27 -4.96 -2.61 -22.50
C PRO A 27 -3.91 -1.50 -22.61
N ALA A 28 -2.65 -1.91 -22.65
CA ALA A 28 -1.50 -1.07 -22.96
C ALA A 28 -1.19 -1.11 -24.47
N ILE A 29 -0.42 -0.12 -24.95
CA ILE A 29 0.09 -0.11 -26.33
C ILE A 29 1.08 -1.27 -26.54
N SER A 30 1.13 -1.84 -27.74
CA SER A 30 1.80 -3.13 -28.03
C SER A 30 3.32 -3.16 -27.80
N ASP A 31 3.97 -2.01 -27.76
CA ASP A 31 5.42 -1.85 -27.60
C ASP A 31 5.81 -1.18 -26.25
N ALA A 32 4.89 -1.11 -25.28
CA ALA A 32 5.11 -0.38 -24.03
C ALA A 32 6.33 -0.90 -23.27
N ALA A 33 6.47 -2.23 -23.12
CA ALA A 33 7.63 -2.81 -22.44
C ALA A 33 8.94 -2.63 -23.23
N GLU A 34 8.92 -2.75 -24.56
CA GLU A 34 10.09 -2.54 -25.41
C GLU A 34 10.64 -1.12 -25.28
N ARG A 35 9.76 -0.14 -25.06
CA ARG A 35 10.13 1.26 -24.88
C ARG A 35 10.52 1.61 -23.45
N ALA A 36 10.15 0.78 -22.46
CA ALA A 36 10.41 1.03 -21.05
C ALA A 36 11.89 1.36 -20.73
N PRO A 37 12.91 0.66 -21.29
CA PRO A 37 14.31 1.03 -21.10
C PRO A 37 14.61 2.50 -21.43
N SER A 38 14.14 2.96 -22.60
CA SER A 38 14.38 4.33 -23.07
C SER A 38 13.64 5.34 -22.21
N VAL A 39 12.40 5.05 -21.81
CA VAL A 39 11.56 5.91 -20.97
C VAL A 39 12.19 6.08 -19.58
N LEU A 40 12.60 4.97 -18.95
CA LEU A 40 13.25 5.00 -17.64
C LEU A 40 14.57 5.77 -17.64
N ASN A 41 15.38 5.64 -18.70
CA ASN A 41 16.60 6.44 -18.86
C ASN A 41 16.30 7.94 -18.95
N ARG A 42 15.26 8.34 -19.69
CA ARG A 42 14.82 9.76 -19.77
C ARG A 42 14.29 10.27 -18.42
N MET A 43 13.54 9.45 -17.69
CA MET A 43 13.10 9.77 -16.33
C MET A 43 14.29 9.99 -15.39
N ALA A 44 15.27 9.08 -15.41
CA ALA A 44 16.47 9.17 -14.60
C ALA A 44 17.33 10.38 -14.98
N ALA A 45 17.40 10.78 -16.26
CA ALA A 45 18.13 11.95 -16.71
C ALA A 45 17.66 13.26 -16.02
N ARG A 46 16.44 13.32 -15.49
CA ARG A 46 15.95 14.45 -14.67
C ARG A 46 16.64 14.55 -13.30
N GLY A 47 17.33 13.50 -12.88
CA GLY A 47 18.16 13.46 -11.68
C GLY A 47 17.58 12.63 -10.54
N PRO A 48 18.41 12.29 -9.53
CA PRO A 48 18.07 11.36 -8.47
C PRO A 48 16.91 11.81 -7.57
N GLN A 49 16.57 13.10 -7.55
CA GLN A 49 15.41 13.63 -6.83
C GLN A 49 14.08 13.11 -7.40
N TYR A 50 14.04 12.70 -8.67
CA TYR A 50 12.89 12.07 -9.33
C TYR A 50 12.81 10.56 -9.08
N ARG A 51 13.81 10.00 -8.39
CA ARG A 51 13.84 8.66 -7.80
C ARG A 51 13.96 7.49 -8.78
N VAL A 52 13.59 7.67 -10.05
CA VAL A 52 13.92 6.72 -11.13
C VAL A 52 15.43 6.67 -11.32
N GLY A 53 16.03 5.48 -11.30
CA GLY A 53 17.49 5.30 -11.30
C GLY A 53 18.13 5.11 -9.92
N LEU A 54 17.38 5.28 -8.83
CA LEU A 54 17.89 4.95 -7.49
C LEU A 54 17.98 3.43 -7.30
N VAL A 55 19.04 2.99 -6.62
CA VAL A 55 19.24 1.59 -6.18
C VAL A 55 18.95 1.50 -4.68
N PRO A 56 17.78 0.96 -4.28
CA PRO A 56 17.37 0.89 -2.89
C PRO A 56 18.34 0.10 -2.01
N SER A 57 18.39 0.49 -0.74
CA SER A 57 19.18 -0.20 0.27
C SER A 57 18.44 -0.14 1.59
N ALA A 58 18.12 -1.31 2.15
CA ALA A 58 17.47 -1.48 3.45
C ALA A 58 18.36 -1.05 4.64
N THR A 59 19.66 -0.82 4.40
CA THR A 59 20.66 -0.60 5.47
C THR A 59 21.34 0.76 5.41
N SER A 60 21.17 1.49 4.31
CA SER A 60 21.81 2.77 4.04
C SER A 60 20.79 3.81 3.61
N ARG A 61 20.98 5.07 4.01
CA ARG A 61 20.25 6.23 3.46
C ARG A 61 20.95 6.88 2.27
N LYS A 62 22.15 6.41 1.93
CA LYS A 62 22.92 6.88 0.77
C LYS A 62 22.81 5.80 -0.29
N TRP A 63 21.88 5.99 -1.21
CA TRP A 63 21.61 5.05 -2.29
C TRP A 63 22.45 5.40 -3.51
N ASP A 64 22.85 4.39 -4.26
CA ASP A 64 23.44 4.59 -5.58
C ASP A 64 22.39 5.10 -6.55
N PHE A 65 22.84 5.83 -7.54
CA PHE A 65 22.03 6.32 -8.64
C PHE A 65 22.68 5.97 -9.97
N THR A 66 21.91 5.38 -10.86
CA THR A 66 22.27 5.17 -12.26
C THR A 66 21.43 6.09 -13.15
N ALA A 67 22.07 6.71 -14.14
CA ALA A 67 21.38 7.45 -15.19
C ALA A 67 20.78 6.52 -16.26
N GLU A 68 21.14 5.23 -16.24
CA GLU A 68 20.74 4.23 -17.23
C GLU A 68 19.98 3.03 -16.60
N PRO A 69 18.88 3.27 -15.86
CA PRO A 69 18.07 2.20 -15.27
C PRO A 69 17.41 1.28 -16.31
N GLY A 70 17.35 1.68 -17.58
CA GLY A 70 16.73 0.88 -18.63
C GLY A 70 17.38 -0.48 -18.86
N SER A 71 18.65 -0.64 -18.47
CA SER A 71 19.33 -1.94 -18.46
C SER A 71 18.69 -2.97 -17.53
N TRP A 72 17.88 -2.54 -16.56
CA TRP A 72 17.12 -3.40 -15.65
C TRP A 72 15.97 -4.15 -16.32
N CYS A 73 15.44 -3.64 -17.44
CA CYS A 73 14.32 -4.24 -18.17
C CYS A 73 14.76 -5.24 -19.25
N THR A 74 16.01 -5.70 -19.22
CA THR A 74 16.58 -6.57 -20.27
C THR A 74 16.13 -8.03 -20.18
N GLN A 75 15.55 -8.45 -19.05
CA GLN A 75 14.99 -9.79 -18.87
C GLN A 75 13.49 -9.77 -19.16
N SER A 76 13.07 -10.46 -20.23
CA SER A 76 11.67 -10.78 -20.45
C SER A 76 11.30 -12.01 -19.62
N VAL A 77 10.19 -11.92 -18.90
CA VAL A 77 9.49 -13.13 -18.43
C VAL A 77 8.66 -13.61 -19.63
N ASP A 78 8.83 -14.86 -20.03
CA ASP A 78 7.92 -15.46 -21.00
C ASP A 78 6.56 -15.66 -20.32
N VAL A 79 5.59 -15.02 -20.92
CA VAL A 79 4.24 -14.81 -20.43
C VAL A 79 3.24 -15.24 -21.49
N SER A 80 3.70 -15.83 -22.60
CA SER A 80 2.87 -16.26 -23.70
C SER A 80 1.75 -17.21 -23.23
N GLY A 81 0.55 -17.04 -23.79
CA GLY A 81 -0.60 -17.88 -23.47
C GLY A 81 -1.48 -17.44 -22.30
N GLN A 82 -1.19 -16.30 -21.63
CA GLN A 82 -2.15 -15.76 -20.66
C GLN A 82 -3.25 -14.94 -21.35
N HIS A 83 -4.48 -15.12 -20.89
CA HIS A 83 -5.69 -14.62 -21.53
C HIS A 83 -6.51 -13.69 -20.62
N ASN A 84 -6.26 -13.68 -19.30
CA ASN A 84 -6.95 -12.79 -18.37
C ASN A 84 -6.03 -12.21 -17.29
N MET A 85 -6.52 -11.15 -16.61
CA MET A 85 -5.80 -10.45 -15.54
C MET A 85 -5.35 -11.38 -14.39
N GLN A 86 -6.18 -12.35 -14.01
CA GLN A 86 -5.86 -13.25 -12.89
C GLN A 86 -4.71 -14.21 -13.24
N GLU A 87 -4.65 -14.70 -14.48
CA GLU A 87 -3.53 -15.52 -14.98
C GLU A 87 -2.22 -14.73 -15.02
N VAL A 88 -2.24 -13.49 -15.52
CA VAL A 88 -1.06 -12.62 -15.52
C VAL A 88 -0.62 -12.32 -14.08
N LEU A 89 -1.59 -12.06 -13.18
CA LEU A 89 -1.31 -11.80 -11.77
C LEU A 89 -0.71 -13.03 -11.07
N ASP A 90 -1.24 -14.22 -11.30
CA ASP A 90 -0.71 -15.48 -10.74
C ASP A 90 0.71 -15.78 -11.24
N LEU A 91 1.06 -15.30 -12.45
CA LEU A 91 2.40 -15.43 -13.01
C LEU A 91 3.41 -14.50 -12.35
N VAL A 92 3.05 -13.23 -12.11
CA VAL A 92 3.99 -12.20 -11.61
C VAL A 92 3.99 -12.03 -10.10
N ALA A 93 2.86 -12.26 -9.41
CA ALA A 93 2.77 -12.08 -7.97
C ALA A 93 3.70 -13.04 -7.23
N GLY A 94 4.47 -12.52 -6.27
CA GLY A 94 5.41 -13.31 -5.48
C GLY A 94 6.67 -13.74 -6.22
N GLN A 95 6.89 -13.30 -7.46
CA GLN A 95 8.15 -13.53 -8.15
C GLN A 95 9.25 -12.63 -7.60
N PRO A 96 10.45 -13.17 -7.29
CA PRO A 96 11.59 -12.34 -6.98
C PRO A 96 12.01 -11.60 -8.25
N LEU A 97 12.28 -10.30 -8.12
CA LEU A 97 12.81 -9.49 -9.22
C LEU A 97 14.24 -9.02 -8.91
N PRO A 98 15.13 -9.03 -9.91
CA PRO A 98 16.54 -8.75 -9.69
C PRO A 98 16.88 -7.26 -9.56
N VAL A 99 15.92 -6.34 -9.72
CA VAL A 99 16.20 -4.92 -10.00
C VAL A 99 15.16 -3.96 -9.41
N PRO A 100 15.52 -2.68 -9.15
CA PRO A 100 14.64 -1.73 -8.48
C PRO A 100 13.39 -1.33 -9.26
N ILE A 101 13.47 -1.33 -10.59
CA ILE A 101 12.34 -1.07 -11.49
C ILE A 101 12.46 -2.05 -12.65
N TRP A 102 11.36 -2.70 -12.99
CA TRP A 102 11.28 -3.66 -14.09
C TRP A 102 9.97 -3.49 -14.83
N ALA A 103 9.96 -3.82 -16.11
CA ALA A 103 8.76 -3.79 -16.93
C ALA A 103 8.80 -4.95 -17.94
N THR A 104 7.67 -5.61 -18.14
CA THR A 104 7.43 -6.59 -19.21
C THR A 104 6.04 -6.43 -19.77
N GLN A 105 5.73 -7.10 -20.87
CA GLN A 105 4.41 -7.07 -21.47
C GLN A 105 3.97 -8.44 -21.96
N VAL A 106 2.68 -8.74 -21.74
CA VAL A 106 1.99 -9.96 -22.16
C VAL A 106 0.83 -9.56 -23.08
N GLY A 107 0.98 -9.62 -24.40
CA GLY A 107 -0.07 -9.10 -25.28
C GLY A 107 -0.40 -7.63 -24.96
N GLU A 108 -1.62 -7.37 -24.48
CA GLU A 108 -2.07 -6.03 -24.05
C GLU A 108 -1.81 -5.72 -22.57
N TYR A 109 -1.30 -6.67 -21.77
CA TYR A 109 -1.01 -6.48 -20.35
C TYR A 109 0.42 -5.95 -20.13
N LEU A 110 0.56 -4.68 -19.78
CA LEU A 110 1.82 -4.11 -19.30
C LEU A 110 1.98 -4.40 -17.81
N CYS A 111 3.07 -5.06 -17.43
CA CYS A 111 3.44 -5.32 -16.05
C CYS A 111 4.63 -4.44 -15.67
N VAL A 112 4.48 -3.58 -14.67
CA VAL A 112 5.55 -2.78 -14.08
C VAL A 112 5.76 -3.20 -12.65
N ALA A 113 6.99 -3.43 -12.26
CA ALA A 113 7.35 -3.76 -10.89
C ALA A 113 8.37 -2.79 -10.34
N CYS A 114 8.21 -2.40 -9.07
CA CYS A 114 9.10 -1.46 -8.40
C CYS A 114 9.42 -1.96 -6.99
N ASP A 115 10.68 -1.87 -6.57
CA ASP A 115 11.04 -1.94 -5.15
C ASP A 115 10.33 -0.80 -4.41
N HIS A 116 9.63 -1.12 -3.32
CA HIS A 116 8.81 -0.15 -2.58
C HIS A 116 9.65 0.98 -1.92
N GLY A 117 10.95 0.78 -1.79
CA GLY A 117 11.92 1.81 -1.45
C GLY A 117 12.03 2.91 -2.51
N VAL A 118 11.86 2.60 -3.80
CA VAL A 118 11.92 3.59 -4.90
C VAL A 118 10.88 4.68 -4.73
N GLY A 119 9.70 4.39 -4.19
CA GLY A 119 8.67 5.38 -3.91
C GLY A 119 7.35 4.73 -3.52
N ASP A 120 6.36 5.55 -3.20
CA ASP A 120 4.99 5.08 -3.01
C ASP A 120 4.22 5.08 -4.35
N SER A 121 2.92 4.81 -4.29
CA SER A 121 2.04 4.70 -5.46
C SER A 121 2.18 5.86 -6.45
N HIS A 122 2.51 7.07 -6.00
CA HIS A 122 2.68 8.21 -6.89
C HIS A 122 3.80 7.99 -7.91
N VAL A 123 4.99 7.56 -7.46
CA VAL A 123 6.13 7.33 -8.36
C VAL A 123 5.86 6.14 -9.27
N VAL A 124 5.29 5.06 -8.72
CA VAL A 124 4.99 3.84 -9.47
C VAL A 124 3.98 4.13 -10.59
N PHE A 125 2.92 4.90 -10.31
CA PHE A 125 1.94 5.27 -11.33
C PHE A 125 2.47 6.32 -12.32
N GLU A 126 3.39 7.20 -11.95
CA GLU A 126 4.06 8.08 -12.92
C GLU A 126 4.93 7.27 -13.90
N ILE A 127 5.61 6.21 -13.42
CA ILE A 127 6.35 5.27 -14.29
C ILE A 127 5.37 4.56 -15.23
N CYS A 128 4.27 4.02 -14.69
CA CYS A 128 3.24 3.39 -15.50
C CYS A 128 2.66 4.33 -16.57
N ALA A 129 2.36 5.57 -16.19
CA ALA A 129 1.82 6.58 -17.10
C ALA A 129 2.81 6.97 -18.20
N ALA A 130 4.09 7.05 -17.87
CA ALA A 130 5.14 7.32 -18.84
C ALA A 130 5.35 6.17 -19.82
N VAL A 131 5.45 4.93 -19.32
CA VAL A 131 5.71 3.74 -20.12
C VAL A 131 4.52 3.39 -21.02
N SER A 132 3.29 3.61 -20.54
CA SER A 132 2.06 3.34 -21.32
C SER A 132 1.79 4.32 -22.46
N ARG A 133 2.50 5.46 -22.54
CA ARG A 133 2.27 6.47 -23.60
C ARG A 133 3.20 6.31 -24.79
N GLY A 134 2.66 6.51 -26.00
CA GLY A 134 3.38 6.37 -27.27
C GLY A 134 4.44 7.43 -27.56
N ASP A 135 4.30 8.64 -27.00
CA ASP A 135 4.79 9.88 -27.61
C ASP A 135 5.61 10.81 -26.68
N VAL A 136 5.97 10.36 -25.47
CA VAL A 136 6.50 11.30 -24.45
C VAL A 136 8.03 11.41 -24.46
N ASP A 137 8.51 12.58 -24.93
CA ASP A 137 9.93 12.97 -24.92
C ASP A 137 10.49 13.19 -23.50
N SER A 138 9.68 13.65 -22.54
CA SER A 138 10.14 14.05 -21.19
C SER A 138 10.36 12.90 -20.21
N GLY A 139 10.00 11.67 -20.57
CA GLY A 139 10.06 10.49 -19.69
C GLY A 139 9.04 10.48 -18.55
N PHE A 140 8.57 11.63 -18.07
CA PHE A 140 7.42 11.74 -17.16
C PHE A 140 6.25 12.43 -17.84
N VAL A 141 5.03 12.16 -17.38
CA VAL A 141 3.83 12.82 -17.90
C VAL A 141 3.66 14.19 -17.23
N GLU A 142 3.91 15.25 -18.01
CA GLU A 142 3.73 16.63 -17.56
C GLU A 142 2.24 16.95 -17.28
N PRO A 143 1.95 17.83 -16.30
CA PRO A 143 2.90 18.51 -15.43
C PRO A 143 3.43 17.60 -14.32
N LEU A 144 4.76 17.57 -14.16
CA LEU A 144 5.42 17.04 -12.96
C LEU A 144 6.45 18.04 -12.44
N ALA A 145 6.04 18.84 -11.46
CA ALA A 145 6.92 19.77 -10.79
C ALA A 145 8.05 19.03 -10.05
N PRO A 146 9.28 19.58 -10.02
CA PRO A 146 10.36 19.02 -9.22
C PRO A 146 9.94 18.86 -7.74
N PRO A 147 10.30 17.74 -7.09
CA PRO A 147 10.09 17.61 -5.66
C PRO A 147 10.93 18.65 -4.91
N THR A 148 10.31 19.34 -3.95
CA THR A 148 10.92 20.46 -3.23
C THR A 148 11.33 20.11 -1.80
N THR A 149 11.17 18.85 -1.39
CA THR A 149 11.70 18.31 -0.13
C THR A 149 12.11 16.84 -0.26
N THR A 150 13.24 16.50 0.37
CA THR A 150 13.73 15.12 0.52
C THR A 150 13.41 14.52 1.89
N ASN A 151 12.89 15.33 2.82
CA ASN A 151 12.52 14.91 4.17
C ASN A 151 11.11 15.42 4.48
N PRO A 152 10.06 14.79 3.88
CA PRO A 152 8.69 15.29 3.98
C PRO A 152 8.17 15.28 5.42
N LEU A 153 8.51 14.27 6.23
CA LEU A 153 8.09 14.20 7.64
C LEU A 153 8.60 15.39 8.47
N ILE A 154 9.87 15.77 8.32
CA ILE A 154 10.43 16.93 9.05
C ILE A 154 9.73 18.21 8.57
N SER A 155 9.48 18.32 7.26
CA SER A 155 8.81 19.48 6.67
C SER A 155 7.37 19.62 7.21
N ALA A 156 6.63 18.51 7.31
CA ALA A 156 5.28 18.48 7.87
C ALA A 156 5.25 18.79 9.38
N LEU A 157 6.16 18.21 10.17
CA LEU A 157 6.24 18.48 11.60
C LEU A 157 6.62 19.94 11.90
N PHE A 158 7.55 20.52 11.14
CA PHE A 158 7.91 21.93 11.27
C PHE A 158 6.72 22.82 10.88
N TYR A 159 6.05 22.50 9.77
CA TYR A 159 4.84 23.22 9.36
C TYR A 159 3.77 23.21 10.45
N LEU A 160 3.47 22.03 11.01
CA LEU A 160 2.55 21.86 12.13
C LEU A 160 2.96 22.69 13.36
N ALA A 161 4.25 22.67 13.72
CA ALA A 161 4.77 23.47 14.83
C ALA A 161 4.60 24.99 14.60
N THR A 162 4.73 25.46 13.36
CA THR A 162 4.61 26.88 13.03
C THR A 162 3.17 27.37 12.88
N THR A 163 2.27 26.54 12.34
CA THR A 163 0.88 26.96 12.05
C THR A 163 -0.08 26.65 13.18
N THR A 164 0.15 25.56 13.92
CA THR A 164 -0.72 25.09 15.00
C THR A 164 0.12 24.55 16.17
N PRO A 165 0.92 25.41 16.84
CA PRO A 165 1.87 25.02 17.88
C PRO A 165 1.24 24.25 19.04
N ARG A 166 -0.01 24.58 19.40
CA ARG A 166 -0.75 23.86 20.45
C ARG A 166 -0.95 22.38 20.11
N LEU A 167 -1.42 22.08 18.89
CA LEU A 167 -1.61 20.70 18.43
C LEU A 167 -0.26 19.96 18.32
N PHE A 168 0.80 20.67 17.93
CA PHE A 168 2.14 20.10 17.96
C PHE A 168 2.57 19.68 19.37
N ILE A 169 2.41 20.56 20.36
CA ILE A 169 2.73 20.28 21.77
C ILE A 169 1.85 19.15 22.30
N GLU A 170 0.54 19.18 22.06
CA GLU A 170 -0.39 18.14 22.49
C GLU A 170 -0.03 16.77 21.88
N GLY A 171 0.27 16.71 20.58
CA GLY A 171 0.71 15.47 19.92
C GLY A 171 2.03 14.95 20.45
N PHE A 172 3.00 15.85 20.68
CA PHE A 172 4.28 15.51 21.29
C PHE A 172 4.11 14.98 22.72
N LEU A 173 3.31 15.65 23.55
CA LEU A 173 3.02 15.25 24.93
C LEU A 173 2.22 13.94 24.98
N ALA A 174 1.25 13.75 24.08
CA ALA A 174 0.47 12.52 23.96
C ALA A 174 1.34 11.32 23.56
N LEU A 175 2.42 11.57 22.80
CA LEU A 175 3.43 10.55 22.57
C LEU A 175 4.29 10.33 23.83
N TRP A 176 4.70 11.39 24.53
CA TRP A 176 5.59 11.27 25.70
C TRP A 176 4.95 10.65 26.95
N LYS A 177 3.69 10.99 27.27
CA LYS A 177 3.05 10.62 28.55
C LYS A 177 2.79 9.10 28.69
N PRO A 178 2.23 8.37 27.70
CA PRO A 178 2.04 6.93 27.76
C PRO A 178 3.13 6.12 27.04
N ALA A 179 3.87 6.69 26.07
CA ALA A 179 4.90 5.93 25.38
C ALA A 179 6.20 5.83 26.16
N TRP A 180 6.53 6.71 27.12
CA TRP A 180 7.80 6.58 27.86
C TRP A 180 7.97 5.22 28.58
N PRO A 181 6.97 4.67 29.30
CA PRO A 181 7.04 3.32 29.88
C PRO A 181 7.03 2.19 28.83
N PHE A 182 6.28 2.34 27.72
CA PHE A 182 6.24 1.37 26.63
C PHE A 182 7.55 1.32 25.85
N PHE A 183 8.13 2.47 25.55
CA PHE A 183 9.44 2.66 24.94
C PHE A 183 10.53 2.14 25.89
N ARG A 184 10.45 2.41 27.20
CA ARG A 184 11.32 1.79 28.21
C ARG A 184 11.15 0.28 28.25
N LYS A 185 9.94 -0.28 28.16
CA LYS A 185 9.69 -1.74 28.14
C LYS A 185 10.20 -2.40 26.86
N ILE A 186 10.04 -1.77 25.70
CA ILE A 186 10.60 -2.25 24.42
C ILE A 186 12.12 -2.21 24.47
N VAL A 187 12.71 -1.10 24.91
CA VAL A 187 14.17 -0.96 25.04
C VAL A 187 14.71 -1.89 26.12
N ALA A 188 14.04 -2.05 27.27
CA ALA A 188 14.44 -2.96 28.33
C ALA A 188 14.32 -4.43 27.93
N ARG A 189 13.27 -4.84 27.20
CA ARG A 189 13.16 -6.20 26.62
C ARG A 189 14.21 -6.47 25.54
N LEU A 190 14.67 -5.42 24.84
CA LEU A 190 15.77 -5.51 23.87
C LEU A 190 17.15 -5.58 24.54
N VAL A 191 17.32 -4.99 25.73
CA VAL A 191 18.58 -4.99 26.50
C VAL A 191 18.66 -6.18 27.48
N HIS A 192 17.52 -6.72 27.93
CA HIS A 192 17.42 -7.87 28.82
C HIS A 192 16.62 -8.98 28.15
N ARG A 193 17.17 -9.57 27.09
CA ARG A 193 16.69 -10.86 26.60
C ARG A 193 17.39 -11.93 27.46
N PRO A 194 16.70 -12.64 28.36
CA PRO A 194 17.30 -13.80 29.00
C PRO A 194 17.66 -14.79 27.89
N ARG A 195 18.83 -15.41 28.03
CA ARG A 195 19.31 -16.50 27.17
C ARG A 195 18.31 -17.65 27.29
N GLN A 196 17.29 -17.65 26.43
CA GLN A 196 16.32 -18.74 26.35
C GLN A 196 17.05 -20.00 25.88
N ALA A 197 16.83 -21.09 26.62
CA ALA A 197 17.24 -22.44 26.26
C ALA A 197 16.69 -22.81 24.87
N PRO A 198 17.34 -23.74 24.14
CA PRO A 198 16.91 -24.14 22.81
C PRO A 198 15.53 -24.79 22.92
N SER A 199 14.50 -24.07 22.50
CA SER A 199 13.21 -24.67 22.18
C SER A 199 13.37 -25.48 20.90
N GLU A 200 12.84 -26.71 20.91
CA GLU A 200 12.86 -27.66 19.80
C GLU A 200 12.49 -27.01 18.46
N PRO A 201 13.10 -27.46 17.35
CA PRO A 201 12.85 -26.90 16.03
C PRO A 201 11.42 -27.20 15.60
N ALA A 202 10.54 -26.20 15.70
CA ALA A 202 9.38 -26.11 14.81
C ALA A 202 9.93 -26.11 13.38
N GLY A 203 9.58 -27.14 12.60
CA GLY A 203 10.21 -27.50 11.33
C GLY A 203 10.46 -26.31 10.39
N ASP A 204 11.59 -26.38 9.68
CA ASP A 204 12.11 -25.40 8.73
C ASP A 204 11.21 -25.16 7.49
N GLU A 205 9.99 -25.70 7.46
CA GLU A 205 9.14 -25.83 6.26
C GLU A 205 8.37 -24.55 5.88
N TYR A 206 8.37 -23.51 6.73
CA TYR A 206 7.43 -22.38 6.60
C TYR A 206 8.04 -21.02 6.18
N GLN A 207 9.35 -20.95 5.90
CA GLN A 207 9.98 -19.67 5.54
C GLN A 207 9.85 -19.29 4.05
N ASP A 208 9.40 -20.21 3.18
CA ASP A 208 9.39 -20.01 1.72
C ASP A 208 7.98 -19.91 1.09
N GLU A 209 6.93 -19.79 1.90
CA GLU A 209 5.59 -19.62 1.34
C GLU A 209 5.49 -18.29 0.57
N ARG A 210 5.09 -18.36 -0.70
CA ARG A 210 4.84 -17.18 -1.54
C ARG A 210 3.43 -16.64 -1.28
N TYR A 211 3.30 -15.32 -1.26
CA TYR A 211 1.97 -14.71 -1.23
C TYR A 211 1.29 -14.94 -2.58
N VAL A 212 -0.04 -15.02 -2.55
CA VAL A 212 -0.90 -15.09 -3.74
C VAL A 212 -1.68 -13.78 -3.86
N ALA A 213 -2.21 -13.51 -5.04
CA ALA A 213 -3.08 -12.36 -5.25
C ALA A 213 -4.38 -12.74 -5.98
N VAL A 214 -5.47 -12.06 -5.63
CA VAL A 214 -6.80 -12.22 -6.23
C VAL A 214 -7.28 -10.88 -6.74
N TRP A 215 -7.73 -10.84 -8.00
CA TRP A 215 -8.26 -9.64 -8.63
C TRP A 215 -9.76 -9.74 -8.92
N CYS A 216 -10.49 -8.66 -8.64
CA CYS A 216 -11.91 -8.51 -8.97
C CYS A 216 -12.18 -7.11 -9.54
N LYS A 217 -13.17 -7.02 -10.42
CA LYS A 217 -13.63 -5.78 -11.05
C LYS A 217 -15.15 -5.67 -10.95
N SER A 218 -15.65 -4.49 -10.59
CA SER A 218 -17.08 -4.19 -10.63
C SER A 218 -17.57 -3.93 -12.05
N SER A 219 -18.88 -3.80 -12.23
CA SER A 219 -19.44 -3.15 -13.42
C SER A 219 -18.87 -1.73 -13.61
N PRO A 220 -18.87 -1.21 -14.85
CA PRO A 220 -18.74 0.22 -15.10
C PRO A 220 -19.77 1.01 -14.29
N GLU A 221 -19.45 2.27 -13.98
CA GLU A 221 -20.30 3.18 -13.19
C GLU A 221 -20.59 2.78 -11.72
N PHE A 222 -20.04 1.67 -11.23
CA PHE A 222 -20.27 1.19 -9.86
C PHE A 222 -19.99 2.26 -8.79
N ILE A 223 -18.92 3.07 -8.92
CA ILE A 223 -18.64 4.11 -7.94
C ILE A 223 -19.71 5.23 -7.96
N GLN A 224 -20.35 5.47 -9.10
CA GLN A 224 -21.46 6.42 -9.23
C GLN A 224 -22.69 5.86 -8.52
N GLU A 225 -22.96 4.55 -8.60
CA GLU A 225 -24.00 3.88 -7.83
C GLU A 225 -23.76 4.03 -6.32
N VAL A 226 -22.54 3.74 -5.86
CA VAL A 226 -22.14 3.91 -4.45
C VAL A 226 -22.30 5.37 -4.00
N ARG A 227 -21.99 6.35 -4.86
CA ARG A 227 -22.19 7.78 -4.56
C ARG A 227 -23.68 8.13 -4.49
N ARG A 228 -24.52 7.62 -5.39
CA ARG A 228 -25.99 7.83 -5.34
C ARG A 228 -26.60 7.22 -4.09
N TYR A 229 -26.14 6.02 -3.71
CA TYR A 229 -26.53 5.38 -2.45
C TYR A 229 -26.13 6.22 -1.24
N ARG A 230 -24.87 6.66 -1.17
CA ARG A 230 -24.40 7.61 -0.14
C ARG A 230 -25.31 8.84 -0.08
N ASP A 231 -25.53 9.51 -1.20
CA ASP A 231 -26.24 10.79 -1.22
C ASP A 231 -27.71 10.64 -0.78
N SER A 232 -28.32 9.49 -1.02
CA SER A 232 -29.72 9.22 -0.65
C SER A 232 -29.91 8.66 0.76
N LYS A 233 -28.97 7.84 1.27
CA LYS A 233 -29.13 7.11 2.54
C LYS A 233 -28.17 7.58 3.65
N HIS A 234 -26.98 8.02 3.27
CA HIS A 234 -25.85 8.30 4.18
C HIS A 234 -25.07 9.55 3.76
N PRO A 235 -25.70 10.74 3.68
CA PRO A 235 -25.09 11.94 3.07
C PRO A 235 -23.80 12.42 3.73
N ASP A 236 -23.60 12.10 5.02
CA ASP A 236 -22.41 12.51 5.79
C ASP A 236 -21.24 11.49 5.72
N VAL A 237 -21.43 10.36 5.05
CA VAL A 237 -20.45 9.28 4.92
C VAL A 237 -19.62 9.47 3.65
N SER A 238 -18.33 9.12 3.66
CA SER A 238 -17.54 9.08 2.41
C SER A 238 -17.78 7.80 1.62
N ALA A 239 -17.84 7.87 0.28
CA ALA A 239 -17.94 6.67 -0.58
C ALA A 239 -16.81 5.66 -0.33
N ALA A 240 -15.60 6.15 0.02
CA ALA A 240 -14.49 5.33 0.47
C ALA A 240 -14.81 4.52 1.73
N ALA A 241 -15.46 5.12 2.74
CA ALA A 241 -15.87 4.42 3.95
C ALA A 241 -16.93 3.35 3.65
N ILE A 242 -17.87 3.62 2.74
CA ILE A 242 -18.85 2.64 2.26
C ILE A 242 -18.14 1.43 1.66
N LEU A 243 -17.22 1.67 0.72
CA LEU A 243 -16.46 0.60 0.07
C LEU A 243 -15.62 -0.20 1.07
N MET A 244 -14.85 0.47 1.94
CA MET A 244 -14.00 -0.20 2.92
C MET A 244 -14.80 -1.08 3.88
N LEU A 245 -15.93 -0.57 4.38
CA LEU A 245 -16.80 -1.33 5.27
C LEU A 245 -17.50 -2.48 4.55
N SER A 246 -17.94 -2.27 3.30
CA SER A 246 -18.52 -3.31 2.46
C SER A 246 -17.52 -4.43 2.20
N ILE A 247 -16.28 -4.11 1.82
CA ILE A 247 -15.20 -5.08 1.60
C ILE A 247 -14.95 -5.90 2.87
N TYR A 248 -14.79 -5.24 4.02
CA TYR A 248 -14.55 -5.93 5.27
C TYR A 248 -15.68 -6.92 5.61
N ARG A 249 -16.93 -6.45 5.57
CA ARG A 249 -18.10 -7.27 5.90
C ARG A 249 -18.31 -8.40 4.88
N ALA A 250 -18.09 -8.16 3.59
CA ALA A 250 -18.23 -9.18 2.56
C ALA A 250 -17.20 -10.30 2.71
N LEU A 251 -15.97 -9.97 3.12
CA LEU A 251 -14.95 -10.98 3.45
C LEU A 251 -15.33 -11.80 4.68
N GLN A 252 -15.87 -11.16 5.73
CA GLN A 252 -16.39 -11.88 6.90
C GLN A 252 -17.56 -12.81 6.54
N GLU A 253 -18.52 -12.34 5.74
CA GLU A 253 -19.65 -13.13 5.25
C GLU A 253 -19.21 -14.32 4.40
N ALA A 254 -18.12 -14.16 3.63
CA ALA A 254 -17.50 -15.26 2.90
C ALA A 254 -16.75 -16.25 3.81
N GLY A 255 -16.60 -15.96 5.10
CA GLY A 255 -15.94 -16.84 6.07
C GLY A 255 -14.47 -16.52 6.35
N VAL A 256 -13.96 -15.37 5.88
CA VAL A 256 -12.60 -14.93 6.23
C VAL A 256 -12.58 -14.47 7.68
N VAL A 257 -11.70 -15.05 8.49
CA VAL A 257 -11.53 -14.69 9.90
C VAL A 257 -10.68 -13.43 10.02
N LEU A 258 -11.32 -12.27 10.13
CA LEU A 258 -10.65 -10.98 10.20
C LEU A 258 -10.45 -10.49 11.65
N ASP A 259 -9.42 -9.67 11.84
CA ASP A 259 -9.25 -8.86 13.05
C ASP A 259 -10.36 -7.81 13.17
N ASP A 260 -10.68 -7.39 14.40
CA ASP A 260 -11.71 -6.37 14.66
C ASP A 260 -11.19 -4.95 14.41
N THR A 261 -10.02 -4.81 13.79
CA THR A 261 -9.45 -3.55 13.33
C THR A 261 -9.18 -3.57 11.83
N LEU A 262 -9.49 -2.45 11.17
CA LEU A 262 -9.12 -2.19 9.78
C LEU A 262 -7.88 -1.31 9.75
N GLU A 263 -6.86 -1.75 9.02
CA GLU A 263 -5.74 -0.92 8.65
C GLU A 263 -6.03 -0.15 7.36
N VAL A 264 -5.79 1.15 7.35
CA VAL A 264 -5.98 2.01 6.17
C VAL A 264 -4.70 2.77 5.86
N VAL A 265 -4.24 2.70 4.62
CA VAL A 265 -3.09 3.48 4.16
C VAL A 265 -3.53 4.92 3.90
N VAL A 266 -2.84 5.88 4.52
CA VAL A 266 -3.15 7.31 4.47
C VAL A 266 -1.97 8.07 3.88
N ASP A 267 -2.21 8.78 2.78
CA ASP A 267 -1.24 9.73 2.24
C ASP A 267 -1.07 10.93 3.19
N LEU A 268 0.18 11.17 3.61
CA LEU A 268 0.55 12.23 4.53
C LEU A 268 0.93 13.53 3.82
N ARG A 269 0.99 13.55 2.47
CA ARG A 269 1.29 14.77 1.71
C ARG A 269 0.33 15.93 2.01
N ARG A 270 -0.89 15.64 2.46
CA ARG A 270 -1.86 16.63 2.96
C ARG A 270 -1.33 17.49 4.11
N PHE A 271 -0.32 17.01 4.85
CA PHE A 271 0.30 17.72 5.97
C PHE A 271 1.56 18.49 5.57
N LEU A 272 1.96 18.44 4.30
CA LEU A 272 3.07 19.26 3.81
C LEU A 272 2.65 20.73 3.71
N PRO A 273 3.60 21.68 3.83
CA PRO A 273 3.37 23.05 3.42
C PRO A 273 2.85 23.13 1.98
N PRO A 274 2.00 24.12 1.62
CA PRO A 274 1.42 24.24 0.27
C PRO A 274 2.45 24.33 -0.87
N ASN A 275 3.65 24.85 -0.60
CA ASN A 275 4.75 24.97 -1.55
C ASN A 275 5.75 23.81 -1.49
N LYS A 276 5.40 22.72 -0.78
CA LYS A 276 6.24 21.53 -0.65
C LYS A 276 5.62 20.33 -1.33
N SER A 277 6.48 19.57 -2.01
CA SER A 277 6.14 18.37 -2.76
C SER A 277 7.23 17.33 -2.59
N THR A 278 6.85 16.06 -2.62
CA THR A 278 7.77 14.92 -2.45
C THR A 278 7.35 13.77 -3.34
N LEU A 279 8.35 13.09 -3.90
CA LEU A 279 8.22 11.77 -4.51
C LEU A 279 8.66 10.65 -3.55
N ALA A 280 9.18 11.01 -2.38
CA ALA A 280 9.51 10.04 -1.34
C ALA A 280 8.28 9.38 -0.74
N ASN A 281 8.46 8.16 -0.25
CA ASN A 281 7.44 7.48 0.54
C ASN A 281 6.98 8.44 1.64
N PHE A 282 5.68 8.78 1.63
CA PHE A 282 5.11 9.65 2.66
C PHE A 282 3.66 9.30 2.96
N PHE A 283 3.49 8.09 3.48
CA PHE A 283 2.22 7.55 3.93
C PHE A 283 2.35 7.02 5.36
N SER A 284 1.22 6.65 5.95
CA SER A 284 1.15 5.89 7.19
C SER A 284 0.02 4.88 7.12
N VAL A 285 0.09 3.84 7.94
CA VAL A 285 -1.02 2.93 8.18
C VAL A 285 -1.70 3.37 9.47
N VAL A 286 -2.99 3.68 9.39
CA VAL A 286 -3.82 3.97 10.56
C VAL A 286 -4.74 2.81 10.85
N ARG A 287 -5.06 2.57 12.13
CA ARG A 287 -5.98 1.53 12.56
C ARG A 287 -7.31 2.13 12.97
N VAL A 288 -8.38 1.62 12.39
CA VAL A 288 -9.76 1.99 12.71
C VAL A 288 -10.42 0.77 13.33
N ASP A 289 -10.94 0.92 14.55
CA ASP A 289 -11.74 -0.12 15.18
C ASP A 289 -13.08 -0.26 14.45
N ILE A 290 -13.39 -1.50 14.12
CA ILE A 290 -14.58 -1.93 13.40
C ILE A 290 -15.31 -3.04 14.16
N GLY A 291 -14.83 -3.40 15.36
CA GLY A 291 -15.48 -4.31 16.27
C GLY A 291 -16.84 -3.78 16.71
N GLY A 292 -17.77 -4.71 16.93
CA GLY A 292 -19.19 -4.40 17.13
C GLY A 292 -19.87 -4.03 15.81
N ARG A 293 -21.20 -4.18 15.73
CA ARG A 293 -21.98 -3.81 14.53
C ARG A 293 -22.07 -2.28 14.37
N ARG A 294 -20.92 -1.62 14.20
CA ARG A 294 -20.84 -0.16 14.05
C ARG A 294 -21.69 0.30 12.86
N SER A 295 -22.37 1.43 13.05
CA SER A 295 -23.05 2.08 11.94
C SER A 295 -22.02 2.61 10.93
N MET A 296 -22.50 2.89 9.73
CA MET A 296 -21.67 3.42 8.66
C MET A 296 -21.13 4.82 9.00
N GLU A 297 -21.95 5.62 9.68
CA GLU A 297 -21.64 6.95 10.17
C GLU A 297 -20.53 6.91 11.23
N GLU A 298 -20.64 5.99 12.20
CA GLU A 298 -19.63 5.78 13.23
C GLU A 298 -18.30 5.39 12.61
N PHE A 299 -18.31 4.44 11.67
CA PHE A 299 -17.11 4.02 10.95
C PHE A 299 -16.50 5.17 10.14
N SER A 300 -17.31 5.90 9.36
CA SER A 300 -16.83 7.01 8.53
C SER A 300 -16.25 8.16 9.38
N SER A 301 -16.91 8.48 10.50
CA SER A 301 -16.44 9.46 11.47
C SER A 301 -15.10 9.04 12.09
N ALA A 302 -15.00 7.80 12.57
CA ALA A 302 -13.76 7.25 13.14
C ALA A 302 -12.62 7.23 12.12
N LEU A 303 -12.90 6.83 10.87
CA LEU A 303 -11.93 6.85 9.77
C LEU A 303 -11.45 8.28 9.47
N ARG A 304 -12.38 9.24 9.33
CA ARG A 304 -12.06 10.66 9.08
C ARG A 304 -11.23 11.26 10.20
N GLN A 305 -11.61 11.01 11.45
CA GLN A 305 -10.88 11.47 12.62
C GLN A 305 -9.47 10.89 12.66
N THR A 306 -9.32 9.60 12.42
CA THR A 306 -8.02 8.91 12.49
C THR A 306 -7.11 9.31 11.33
N ALA A 307 -7.62 9.27 10.08
CA ALA A 307 -6.84 9.61 8.90
C ALA A 307 -6.52 11.12 8.79
N GLY A 308 -7.38 11.98 9.33
CA GLY A 308 -7.17 13.43 9.40
C GLY A 308 -6.31 13.88 10.59
N SER A 309 -5.99 12.98 11.51
CA SER A 309 -5.28 13.35 12.73
C SER A 309 -3.80 13.64 12.48
N HIS A 310 -3.33 14.78 12.98
CA HIS A 310 -1.91 15.12 13.05
C HIS A 310 -1.11 14.11 13.90
N HIS A 311 -1.77 13.37 14.79
CA HIS A 311 -1.16 12.30 15.58
C HIS A 311 -0.44 11.27 14.70
N THR A 312 -0.94 11.03 13.48
CA THR A 312 -0.33 10.11 12.51
C THR A 312 1.10 10.50 12.15
N LEU A 313 1.43 11.80 12.08
CA LEU A 313 2.81 12.27 11.87
C LEU A 313 3.72 11.85 13.02
N PHE A 314 3.24 11.95 14.26
CA PHE A 314 3.99 11.57 15.45
C PHE A 314 4.16 10.05 15.56
N VAL A 315 3.16 9.27 15.18
CA VAL A 315 3.26 7.80 15.09
C VAL A 315 4.35 7.39 14.10
N VAL A 316 4.36 7.98 12.90
CA VAL A 316 5.44 7.71 11.92
C VAL A 316 6.81 8.12 12.48
N ALA A 317 6.91 9.31 13.09
CA ALA A 317 8.15 9.76 13.71
C ALA A 317 8.64 8.77 14.78
N ALA A 318 7.74 8.29 15.64
CA ALA A 318 8.05 7.32 16.68
C ALA A 318 8.55 5.98 16.09
N HIS A 319 7.87 5.44 15.08
CA HIS A 319 8.29 4.22 14.39
C HIS A 319 9.70 4.34 13.80
N LEU A 320 10.02 5.47 13.16
CA LEU A 320 11.36 5.71 12.59
C LEU A 320 12.45 5.80 13.68
N VAL A 321 12.12 6.30 14.87
CA VAL A 321 13.05 6.32 16.02
C VAL A 321 13.25 4.91 16.58
N VAL A 322 12.18 4.14 16.78
CA VAL A 322 12.27 2.74 17.26
C VAL A 322 13.13 1.91 16.32
N ASN A 323 12.88 2.00 15.01
CA ASN A 323 13.66 1.28 14.01
C ASN A 323 15.13 1.67 14.05
N ARG A 324 15.46 2.96 14.27
CA ARG A 324 16.84 3.42 14.46
C ARG A 324 17.53 2.72 15.63
N VAL A 325 16.86 2.67 16.77
CA VAL A 325 17.41 2.09 18.00
C VAL A 325 17.64 0.59 17.80
N ARG A 326 16.67 -0.12 17.19
CA ARG A 326 16.81 -1.54 16.85
C ARG A 326 18.01 -1.79 15.94
N SER A 327 18.16 -1.03 14.85
CA SER A 327 19.30 -1.20 13.93
C SER A 327 20.64 -0.94 14.60
N PHE A 328 20.72 0.05 15.50
CA PHE A 328 21.94 0.35 16.25
C PHE A 328 22.31 -0.78 17.23
N LEU A 329 21.32 -1.32 17.95
CA LEU A 329 21.52 -2.45 18.88
C LEU A 329 21.89 -3.75 18.15
N ALA A 330 21.27 -4.03 16.99
CA ALA A 330 21.59 -5.21 16.19
C ALA A 330 23.04 -5.19 15.68
N ARG A 331 23.54 -4.02 15.24
CA ARG A 331 24.95 -3.85 14.84
C ARG A 331 25.93 -4.07 16.00
N ARG A 332 25.55 -3.67 17.21
CA ARG A 332 26.41 -3.78 18.40
C ARG A 332 26.49 -5.21 18.96
N THR A 333 25.45 -6.00 18.76
CA THR A 333 25.37 -7.38 19.27
C THR A 333 25.93 -8.43 18.32
N GLY A 334 26.45 -8.05 17.15
CA GLY A 334 26.99 -8.98 16.14
C GLY A 334 25.94 -9.92 15.53
N LYS A 335 24.66 -9.80 15.93
CA LYS A 335 23.52 -10.51 15.33
C LYS A 335 23.04 -9.74 14.10
N SER A 336 23.92 -9.56 13.14
CA SER A 336 23.58 -9.07 11.81
C SER A 336 23.34 -10.27 10.90
N GLY A 337 22.15 -10.84 10.99
CA GLY A 337 21.74 -11.97 10.16
C GLY A 337 20.44 -12.51 10.71
N GLN A 338 19.38 -12.43 9.90
CA GLN A 338 18.02 -12.83 10.24
C GLN A 338 17.42 -12.03 11.41
N SER A 339 16.79 -10.92 11.06
CA SER A 339 15.53 -10.58 11.73
C SER A 339 14.59 -11.76 11.45
N SER A 340 14.61 -12.79 12.30
CA SER A 340 13.57 -13.80 12.29
C SER A 340 12.27 -13.09 12.63
N ARG A 341 11.55 -12.67 11.58
CA ARG A 341 10.11 -12.42 11.60
C ARG A 341 9.46 -13.79 11.89
N ARG A 342 9.68 -14.33 13.08
CA ARG A 342 8.86 -15.40 13.64
C ARG A 342 7.52 -14.71 13.94
N SER A 343 6.68 -14.61 12.91
CA SER A 343 5.29 -14.20 13.07
C SER A 343 4.65 -15.24 13.97
N ILE A 344 4.20 -14.83 15.14
CA ILE A 344 3.26 -15.65 15.90
C ILE A 344 1.99 -15.58 15.07
N ARG A 345 1.60 -16.69 14.43
CA ARG A 345 0.37 -16.78 13.65
C ARG A 345 -0.78 -16.29 14.52
N SER A 346 -1.35 -15.14 14.16
CA SER A 346 -2.64 -14.74 14.68
C SER A 346 -3.70 -15.60 13.99
N PRO A 347 -4.68 -16.17 14.71
CA PRO A 347 -5.80 -16.85 14.07
C PRO A 347 -6.67 -15.87 13.25
N LYS A 348 -6.52 -14.56 13.48
CA LYS A 348 -7.22 -13.50 12.77
C LYS A 348 -6.31 -12.82 11.75
N THR A 349 -6.83 -12.62 10.54
CA THR A 349 -6.19 -11.87 9.47
C THR A 349 -6.37 -10.37 9.68
N VAL A 350 -5.27 -9.63 9.74
CA VAL A 350 -5.29 -8.16 9.77
C VAL A 350 -5.51 -7.66 8.34
N LEU A 351 -6.62 -6.95 8.12
CA LEU A 351 -6.94 -6.40 6.81
C LEU A 351 -6.37 -4.98 6.67
N THR A 352 -5.51 -4.76 5.67
CA THR A 352 -5.06 -3.44 5.24
C THR A 352 -5.73 -3.07 3.92
N ILE A 353 -6.34 -1.88 3.84
CA ILE A 353 -6.85 -1.31 2.58
C ILE A 353 -6.01 -0.11 2.18
N SER A 354 -5.43 -0.20 0.97
CA SER A 354 -4.74 0.89 0.30
C SER A 354 -5.66 1.46 -0.78
N GLU A 355 -6.34 2.56 -0.45
CA GLU A 355 -7.06 3.39 -1.43
C GLU A 355 -6.18 4.57 -1.79
N SER A 356 -5.63 4.58 -3.00
CA SER A 356 -4.75 5.66 -3.44
C SER A 356 -5.44 6.51 -4.50
N LYS A 357 -5.72 7.77 -4.18
CA LYS A 357 -6.09 8.81 -5.14
C LYS A 357 -4.83 9.37 -5.82
N ALA A 358 -4.07 8.49 -6.48
CA ALA A 358 -2.89 8.92 -7.20
C ALA A 358 -3.34 9.69 -8.45
N SER A 359 -3.10 10.99 -8.52
CA SER A 359 -3.35 11.78 -9.74
C SER A 359 -2.62 11.20 -10.95
N ALA A 360 -1.50 10.51 -10.72
CA ALA A 360 -0.74 9.79 -11.73
C ALA A 360 -1.51 8.62 -12.37
N LEU A 361 -2.45 7.99 -11.66
CA LEU A 361 -3.30 6.95 -12.23
C LEU A 361 -4.15 7.50 -13.39
N ALA A 362 -4.67 8.72 -13.25
CA ALA A 362 -5.43 9.38 -14.32
C ALA A 362 -4.57 9.76 -15.54
N LYS A 363 -3.24 9.67 -15.44
CA LYS A 363 -2.30 9.97 -16.53
C LYS A 363 -1.97 8.74 -17.38
N ILE A 364 -2.30 7.53 -16.90
CA ILE A 364 -2.08 6.28 -17.62
C ILE A 364 -2.83 6.30 -18.95
N SER A 365 -2.14 5.92 -20.02
CA SER A 365 -2.72 5.84 -21.34
C SER A 365 -3.26 4.44 -21.60
N TRP A 366 -4.53 4.39 -22.00
CA TRP A 366 -5.24 3.17 -22.33
C TRP A 366 -5.51 3.16 -23.82
N THR A 367 -5.26 2.04 -24.52
CA THR A 367 -5.60 1.95 -25.96
C THR A 367 -7.11 1.93 -26.18
N ARG A 368 -7.86 1.43 -25.19
CA ARG A 368 -9.32 1.42 -25.15
C ARG A 368 -9.80 1.93 -23.80
N SER A 369 -10.77 2.85 -23.80
CA SER A 369 -11.27 3.49 -22.56
C SER A 369 -12.41 2.74 -21.87
N HIS A 370 -13.03 1.77 -22.54
CA HIS A 370 -14.24 1.06 -22.06
C HIS A 370 -13.95 -0.36 -21.55
N ASP A 371 -12.69 -0.80 -21.63
CA ASP A 371 -12.26 -2.15 -21.26
C ASP A 371 -10.93 -2.04 -20.52
N ILE A 372 -10.90 -1.28 -19.44
CA ILE A 372 -9.68 -0.97 -18.69
C ILE A 372 -9.57 -1.85 -17.45
N ASP A 373 -8.40 -2.45 -17.25
CA ASP A 373 -8.07 -3.25 -16.08
C ASP A 373 -6.76 -2.78 -15.44
N LEU A 374 -6.79 -2.74 -14.12
CA LEU A 374 -5.67 -2.40 -13.26
C LEU A 374 -5.63 -3.40 -12.10
N ALA A 375 -4.50 -4.08 -11.93
CA ALA A 375 -4.19 -4.83 -10.73
C ALA A 375 -2.94 -4.27 -10.07
N VAL A 376 -2.93 -4.23 -8.74
CA VAL A 376 -1.73 -3.89 -7.96
C VAL A 376 -1.54 -4.94 -6.90
N ALA A 377 -0.36 -5.52 -6.82
CA ALA A 377 -0.03 -6.51 -5.81
C ALA A 377 1.35 -6.25 -5.24
N GLY A 378 1.49 -6.41 -3.93
CA GLY A 378 2.77 -6.33 -3.25
C GLY A 378 2.73 -7.27 -2.05
N GLN A 379 3.90 -7.67 -1.60
CA GLN A 379 4.01 -8.57 -0.46
C GLN A 379 3.32 -7.96 0.79
N PRO A 380 2.43 -8.71 1.46
CA PRO A 380 1.87 -8.27 2.73
C PRO A 380 2.95 -8.09 3.80
N ALA A 381 2.68 -7.27 4.82
CA ALA A 381 3.65 -6.95 5.87
C ALA A 381 4.18 -8.19 6.60
N ASP A 382 3.31 -9.17 6.84
CA ASP A 382 3.64 -10.51 7.33
C ASP A 382 2.52 -11.52 6.98
N GLN A 383 2.69 -12.78 7.40
CA GLN A 383 1.76 -13.89 7.13
C GLN A 383 0.34 -13.68 7.64
N SER A 384 0.14 -12.85 8.67
CA SER A 384 -1.19 -12.57 9.20
C SER A 384 -1.85 -11.36 8.54
N HIS A 385 -1.20 -10.71 7.57
CA HIS A 385 -1.76 -9.56 6.86
C HIS A 385 -2.34 -9.94 5.50
N MET A 386 -3.47 -9.34 5.18
CA MET A 386 -4.04 -9.25 3.84
C MET A 386 -4.04 -7.78 3.42
N THR A 387 -3.47 -7.46 2.27
CA THR A 387 -3.49 -6.10 1.73
C THR A 387 -4.40 -6.04 0.52
N ILE A 388 -5.40 -5.18 0.55
CA ILE A 388 -6.29 -4.89 -0.57
C ILE A 388 -5.90 -3.56 -1.18
N TYR A 389 -5.56 -3.58 -2.45
CA TYR A 389 -5.39 -2.38 -3.25
C TYR A 389 -6.71 -2.08 -3.95
N ALA A 390 -7.27 -0.90 -3.70
CA ALA A 390 -8.56 -0.48 -4.24
C ALA A 390 -8.39 0.76 -5.11
N TYR A 391 -8.84 0.66 -6.37
CA TYR A 391 -8.76 1.75 -7.33
C TYR A 391 -10.09 1.98 -8.03
N THR A 392 -10.43 3.24 -8.22
CA THR A 392 -11.51 3.67 -9.12
C THR A 392 -10.90 4.09 -10.44
N LEU A 393 -11.37 3.50 -11.53
CA LEU A 393 -10.90 3.80 -12.88
C LEU A 393 -11.79 4.86 -13.57
N PRO A 394 -11.33 5.46 -14.69
CA PRO A 394 -12.07 6.49 -15.42
C PRO A 394 -13.52 6.14 -15.83
N ASP A 395 -13.80 4.86 -16.11
CA ASP A 395 -15.14 4.35 -16.45
C ASP A 395 -16.06 4.20 -15.22
N GLY A 396 -15.59 4.56 -14.03
CA GLY A 396 -16.32 4.43 -12.77
C GLY A 396 -16.29 3.02 -12.18
N SER A 397 -15.62 2.06 -12.82
CA SER A 397 -15.40 0.74 -12.22
C SER A 397 -14.47 0.85 -11.01
N VAL A 398 -14.70 -0.02 -10.02
CA VAL A 398 -13.81 -0.24 -8.88
C VAL A 398 -13.14 -1.59 -9.07
N GLN A 399 -11.82 -1.60 -8.95
CA GLN A 399 -11.01 -2.80 -9.07
C GLN A 399 -10.25 -3.04 -7.78
N LEU A 400 -10.30 -4.28 -7.31
CA LEU A 400 -9.71 -4.73 -6.05
C LEU A 400 -8.67 -5.79 -6.35
N THR A 401 -7.51 -5.69 -5.71
CA THR A 401 -6.53 -6.77 -5.68
C THR A 401 -6.16 -7.07 -4.24
N ALA A 402 -6.47 -8.28 -3.76
CA ALA A 402 -6.04 -8.74 -2.45
C ALA A 402 -4.76 -9.56 -2.57
N ALA A 403 -3.70 -9.17 -1.87
CA ALA A 403 -2.48 -9.95 -1.68
C ALA A 403 -2.44 -10.51 -0.25
N PHE A 404 -2.19 -11.81 -0.10
CA PHE A 404 -2.18 -12.53 1.19
C PHE A 404 -1.43 -13.85 1.08
N TYR A 405 -1.14 -14.49 2.22
CA TYR A 405 -0.55 -15.82 2.26
C TYR A 405 -1.64 -16.90 2.28
N PRO A 406 -1.59 -17.92 1.41
CA PRO A 406 -2.65 -18.92 1.31
C PRO A 406 -2.77 -19.79 2.58
N SER A 407 -1.70 -19.93 3.38
CA SER A 407 -1.76 -20.58 4.70
C SER A 407 -2.63 -19.83 5.73
N GLN A 408 -2.89 -18.54 5.50
CA GLN A 408 -3.69 -17.71 6.40
C GLN A 408 -5.17 -17.67 5.98
N THR A 409 -5.47 -17.69 4.69
CA THR A 409 -6.85 -17.60 4.18
C THR A 409 -6.97 -18.27 2.80
N ASP A 410 -8.07 -18.97 2.57
CA ASP A 410 -8.37 -19.62 1.28
C ASP A 410 -8.67 -18.60 0.17
N LYS A 411 -8.01 -18.77 -0.99
CA LYS A 411 -8.14 -17.91 -2.17
C LYS A 411 -9.59 -17.77 -2.66
N SER A 412 -10.36 -18.85 -2.61
CA SER A 412 -11.76 -18.89 -3.06
C SER A 412 -12.69 -18.08 -2.15
N LEU A 413 -12.40 -18.02 -0.85
CA LEU A 413 -13.17 -17.20 0.10
C LEU A 413 -12.91 -15.72 -0.13
N VAL A 414 -11.64 -15.35 -0.36
CA VAL A 414 -11.27 -13.97 -0.69
C VAL A 414 -11.94 -13.54 -1.99
N LEU A 415 -11.82 -14.33 -3.06
CA LEU A 415 -12.45 -14.06 -4.35
C LEU A 415 -13.97 -13.84 -4.20
N ARG A 416 -14.65 -14.73 -3.46
CA ARG A 416 -16.09 -14.62 -3.21
C ARG A 416 -16.43 -13.34 -2.46
N GLY A 417 -15.69 -13.01 -1.40
CA GLY A 417 -15.90 -11.79 -0.61
C GLY A 417 -15.67 -10.52 -1.42
N LEU A 418 -14.61 -10.45 -2.23
CA LEU A 418 -14.33 -9.29 -3.07
C LEU A 418 -15.36 -9.11 -4.20
N SER A 419 -15.71 -10.19 -4.90
CA SER A 419 -16.75 -10.14 -5.93
C SER A 419 -18.09 -9.70 -5.36
N SER A 420 -18.41 -10.14 -4.14
CA SER A 420 -19.61 -9.73 -3.41
C SER A 420 -19.57 -8.27 -2.93
N ALA A 421 -18.39 -7.75 -2.59
CA ALA A 421 -18.21 -6.35 -2.22
C ALA A 421 -18.37 -5.40 -3.42
N LEU A 422 -18.13 -5.90 -4.64
CA LEU A 422 -18.21 -5.17 -5.91
C LEU A 422 -19.55 -5.38 -6.65
N ASN A 423 -20.49 -6.09 -6.04
CA ASN A 423 -21.88 -6.17 -6.49
C ASN A 423 -22.72 -5.14 -5.73
N PHE A 424 -23.39 -4.22 -6.45
CA PHE A 424 -24.09 -3.11 -5.83
C PHE A 424 -25.31 -3.55 -5.01
N GLU A 425 -26.09 -4.51 -5.51
CA GLU A 425 -27.27 -5.05 -4.81
C GLU A 425 -26.87 -5.72 -3.49
N GLU A 426 -25.77 -6.48 -3.49
CA GLU A 426 -25.24 -7.12 -2.29
C GLU A 426 -24.64 -6.11 -1.31
N LEU A 427 -23.97 -5.06 -1.82
CA LEU A 427 -23.45 -3.95 -1.02
C LEU A 427 -24.60 -3.23 -0.29
N GLU A 428 -25.69 -2.89 -1.00
CA GLU A 428 -26.85 -2.23 -0.41
C GLU A 428 -27.47 -3.09 0.70
N ARG A 429 -27.79 -4.36 0.39
CA ARG A 429 -28.37 -5.31 1.34
C ARG A 429 -27.53 -5.48 2.62
N ARG A 430 -26.21 -5.47 2.49
CA ARG A 430 -25.26 -5.67 3.60
C ARG A 430 -25.12 -4.48 4.54
N LEU A 431 -25.38 -3.29 4.00
CA LEU A 431 -25.19 -2.05 4.72
C LEU A 431 -26.50 -1.51 5.32
N GLU A 432 -27.65 -2.02 4.87
CA GLU A 432 -28.91 -1.78 5.53
C GLU A 432 -28.90 -2.31 6.98
N PRO A 433 -29.45 -1.56 7.95
CA PRO A 433 -29.61 -2.05 9.31
C PRO A 433 -30.46 -3.32 9.27
N VAL A 434 -29.95 -4.42 9.80
CA VAL A 434 -30.79 -5.59 10.08
C VAL A 434 -31.83 -5.10 11.08
N ALA A 435 -33.08 -4.91 10.63
CA ALA A 435 -34.17 -4.56 11.51
C ALA A 435 -34.15 -5.57 12.66
N GLU A 436 -33.83 -5.12 13.87
CA GLU A 436 -33.90 -6.00 15.03
C GLU A 436 -35.33 -6.55 15.04
N PRO A 437 -35.50 -7.88 15.08
CA PRO A 437 -36.83 -8.45 15.14
C PRO A 437 -37.49 -7.81 16.35
N ILE A 438 -38.53 -7.00 16.10
CA ILE A 438 -39.31 -6.35 17.14
C ILE A 438 -39.70 -7.48 18.07
N GLN A 439 -39.03 -7.56 19.24
CA GLN A 439 -39.42 -8.47 20.28
C GLN A 439 -40.81 -8.01 20.66
N LYS A 440 -41.83 -8.64 20.06
CA LYS A 440 -43.21 -8.55 20.51
C LYS A 440 -43.13 -8.91 21.98
N LYS A 441 -43.21 -7.90 22.84
CA LYS A 441 -43.65 -8.06 24.21
C LYS A 441 -45.02 -8.70 24.11
N ILE A 442 -45.05 -10.03 24.09
CA ILE A 442 -46.24 -10.80 24.36
C ILE A 442 -46.49 -10.51 25.84
N GLY A 443 -47.37 -9.53 26.08
CA GLY A 443 -47.88 -9.24 27.41
C GLY A 443 -48.58 -10.48 27.93
N ALA A 444 -48.13 -10.94 29.10
CA ALA A 444 -48.90 -11.78 29.99
C ALA A 444 -50.02 -10.96 30.64
#